data_AF-A0A7X8VAF0-F1
#
_entry.id   AF-A0A7X8VAF0-F1
#
_cell.length_a   1.000
_cell.length_b   1.000
_cell.length_c   1.000
_cell.angle_alpha   90.00
_cell.angle_beta   90.00
_cell.angle_gamma   90.00
#
_symmetry.space_group_name_H-M   'P 1'
#
loop_
_entity.id
_entity.type
_entity.pdbx_description
1 polymer ?
#
loop_
_entity_poly.entity_id
_entity_poly.type
_entity_poly.pdbx_seq_one_letter_code
_entity_poly.pdbx_strand_id
1 'polypeptide(L)'
;MSRHFSATLAALVFLLVLTTTTAFAATTETFYGGCSDAYNKGSIVVELTNITSVKNVTLSETEAAEYFDDANSLYTVVDYDYEEITIKDILAYYNENGGVPIYYADAAPVVVTAKTAMRMFYFSYKGEIATHTYEPRYYSYNDYLYNFENKQAYTEPPEEWLLADGTTAALNKPGKYIFVFLDAGLVSDSFPGIFCVHIADAPSEKPVPEKLNVNPTSSKVLVNGKVVEFEAYTINGNNYFKL
;
A
#
# COMPACT_ATOMS: atom_id res chain seq x y z
N MET A 1 44.34 60.16 20.72
CA MET A 1 44.15 58.84 20.07
C MET A 1 42.97 58.15 20.75
N SER A 2 41.77 58.39 20.24
CA SER A 2 40.54 57.70 20.66
C SER A 2 40.16 56.72 19.56
N ARG A 3 40.15 55.42 19.85
CA ARG A 3 39.67 54.39 18.93
C ARG A 3 38.23 54.04 19.33
N HIS A 4 37.27 54.61 18.60
CA HIS A 4 35.88 54.15 18.64
C HIS A 4 35.75 52.94 17.72
N PHE A 5 35.50 51.77 18.29
CA PHE A 5 35.02 50.60 17.56
C PHE A 5 33.56 50.85 17.15
N SER A 6 33.34 50.99 15.85
CA SER A 6 32.00 51.04 15.25
C SER A 6 31.51 49.61 15.04
N ALA A 7 30.48 49.20 15.79
CA ALA A 7 29.82 47.92 15.60
C ALA A 7 28.69 48.09 14.58
N THR A 8 28.91 47.62 13.35
CA THR A 8 27.89 47.50 12.30
C THR A 8 26.93 46.38 12.68
N LEU A 9 25.68 46.74 13.00
CA LEU A 9 24.58 45.81 13.21
C LEU A 9 24.01 45.42 11.84
N ALA A 10 24.34 44.23 11.35
CA ALA A 10 23.71 43.65 10.16
C ALA A 10 22.39 42.97 10.58
N ALA A 11 21.26 43.58 10.23
CA ALA A 11 19.94 42.97 10.40
C ALA A 11 19.71 41.93 9.29
N LEU A 12 19.75 40.65 9.64
CA LEU A 12 19.44 39.54 8.74
C LEU A 12 17.91 39.35 8.75
N VAL A 13 17.23 39.79 7.69
CA VAL A 13 15.80 39.54 7.49
C VAL A 13 15.66 38.16 6.84
N PHE A 14 15.25 37.16 7.63
CA PHE A 14 14.82 35.86 7.11
C PHE A 14 13.43 36.01 6.49
N LEU A 15 13.34 36.00 5.16
CA LEU A 15 12.08 35.90 4.45
C LEU A 15 11.59 34.43 4.53
N LEU A 16 10.69 34.15 5.48
CA LEU A 16 10.05 32.84 5.58
C LEU A 16 8.98 32.72 4.50
N VAL A 17 9.33 32.12 3.36
CA VAL A 17 8.35 31.74 2.33
C VAL A 17 7.63 30.50 2.84
N LEU A 18 6.47 30.69 3.46
CA LEU A 18 5.53 29.61 3.76
C LEU A 18 4.84 29.19 2.46
N THR A 19 5.41 28.22 1.75
CA THR A 19 4.63 27.45 0.78
C THR A 19 3.69 26.56 1.59
N THR A 20 2.41 26.95 1.67
CA THR A 20 1.37 26.09 2.22
C THR A 20 1.10 24.97 1.21
N THR A 21 1.94 23.94 1.21
CA THR A 21 1.56 22.66 0.62
C THR A 21 0.47 22.08 1.50
N THR A 22 -0.74 21.99 0.97
CA THR A 22 -1.80 21.17 1.57
C THR A 22 -1.32 19.73 1.59
N ALA A 23 -0.77 19.28 2.71
CA ALA A 23 -0.47 17.88 2.94
C ALA A 23 -1.80 17.14 3.14
N PHE A 24 -2.20 16.34 2.16
CA PHE A 24 -3.30 15.39 2.32
C PHE A 24 -2.92 14.37 3.39
N ALA A 25 -3.89 13.94 4.21
CA ALA A 25 -3.64 12.97 5.26
C ALA A 25 -3.38 11.59 4.63
N ALA A 26 -2.12 11.30 4.37
CA ALA A 26 -1.57 9.96 4.16
C ALA A 26 -2.22 8.95 5.13
N THR A 27 -2.88 7.93 4.59
CA THR A 27 -3.56 6.91 5.40
C THR A 27 -2.83 5.56 5.38
N THR A 28 -3.18 4.72 6.35
CA THR A 28 -2.74 3.32 6.39
C THR A 28 -3.83 2.46 5.76
N GLU A 29 -3.44 1.61 4.81
CA GLU A 29 -4.32 0.62 4.18
C GLU A 29 -3.82 -0.80 4.48
N THR A 30 -4.72 -1.78 4.42
CA THR A 30 -4.38 -3.18 4.70
C THR A 30 -4.81 -4.08 3.57
N PHE A 31 -3.85 -4.79 2.99
CA PHE A 31 -4.08 -5.89 2.08
C PHE A 31 -4.36 -7.18 2.87
N TYR A 32 -5.38 -7.91 2.43
CA TYR A 32 -5.69 -9.26 2.90
C TYR A 32 -5.65 -10.21 1.71
N GLY A 33 -4.88 -11.28 1.81
CA GLY A 33 -4.78 -12.34 0.82
C GLY A 33 -4.68 -13.72 1.47
N GLY A 34 -4.42 -14.74 0.65
CA GLY A 34 -4.35 -16.12 1.12
C GLY A 34 -5.71 -16.66 1.56
N CYS A 35 -5.70 -17.62 2.47
CA CYS A 35 -6.91 -18.25 2.99
C CYS A 35 -7.66 -17.31 3.96
N SER A 36 -8.99 -17.25 3.85
CA SER A 36 -9.86 -16.53 4.79
C SER A 36 -10.92 -17.46 5.37
N ASP A 37 -11.33 -17.20 6.61
CA ASP A 37 -12.34 -17.97 7.32
C ASP A 37 -13.30 -17.04 8.10
N ALA A 38 -14.17 -17.62 8.94
CA ALA A 38 -15.17 -16.85 9.71
C ALA A 38 -14.55 -15.87 10.74
N TYR A 39 -13.29 -16.03 11.10
CA TYR A 39 -12.56 -15.29 12.14
C TYR A 39 -11.37 -14.50 11.57
N ASN A 40 -10.78 -14.96 10.47
CA ASN A 40 -9.59 -14.40 9.84
C ASN A 40 -9.91 -13.89 8.42
N LYS A 41 -9.64 -12.61 8.17
CA LYS A 41 -9.86 -11.99 6.84
C LYS A 41 -8.87 -12.45 5.76
N GLY A 42 -7.74 -13.03 6.17
CA GLY A 42 -6.68 -13.50 5.30
C GLY A 42 -5.51 -14.04 6.13
N SER A 43 -4.84 -15.10 5.66
CA SER A 43 -3.59 -15.60 6.23
C SER A 43 -2.39 -14.71 5.85
N ILE A 44 -2.53 -13.98 4.73
CA ILE A 44 -1.61 -12.94 4.28
C ILE A 44 -2.20 -11.59 4.72
N VAL A 45 -1.52 -10.89 5.63
CA VAL A 45 -1.91 -9.54 6.05
C VAL A 45 -0.72 -8.61 5.90
N VAL A 46 -0.90 -7.57 5.09
CA VAL A 46 0.15 -6.58 4.79
C VAL A 46 -0.40 -5.19 4.97
N GLU A 47 0.31 -4.36 5.73
CA GLU A 47 -0.05 -2.97 5.98
C GLU A 47 0.80 -2.04 5.11
N LEU A 48 0.18 -1.04 4.50
CA LEU A 48 0.83 -0.04 3.67
C LEU A 48 0.56 1.34 4.23
N THR A 49 1.61 2.13 4.45
CA THR A 49 1.49 3.53 4.89
C THR A 49 1.42 4.48 3.70
N ASN A 50 0.91 5.69 3.92
CA ASN A 50 0.96 6.77 2.95
C ASN A 50 0.21 6.47 1.64
N ILE A 51 -0.90 5.76 1.79
CA ILE A 51 -1.80 5.45 0.68
C ILE A 51 -2.89 6.51 0.60
N THR A 52 -3.18 6.93 -0.63
CA THR A 52 -4.20 7.93 -0.96
C THR A 52 -5.44 7.31 -1.58
N SER A 53 -5.29 6.20 -2.31
CA SER A 53 -6.42 5.43 -2.82
C SER A 53 -6.02 4.00 -3.21
N VAL A 54 -7.01 3.13 -3.34
CA VAL A 54 -6.84 1.75 -3.82
C VAL A 54 -7.84 1.49 -4.93
N LYS A 55 -7.41 0.82 -6.01
CA LYS A 55 -8.29 0.37 -7.10
C LYS A 55 -7.90 -1.04 -7.52
N ASN A 56 -8.88 -1.88 -7.78
CA ASN A 56 -8.63 -3.16 -8.43
C ASN A 56 -8.60 -2.96 -9.94
N VAL A 57 -7.57 -3.48 -10.59
CA VAL A 57 -7.30 -3.28 -12.02
C VAL A 57 -6.95 -4.63 -12.66
N THR A 58 -7.59 -4.92 -13.79
CA THR A 58 -7.15 -6.02 -14.65
C THR A 58 -5.91 -5.58 -15.41
N LEU A 59 -4.79 -6.26 -15.22
CA LEU A 59 -3.52 -5.94 -15.88
C LEU A 59 -3.20 -6.99 -16.93
N SER A 60 -2.95 -6.58 -18.17
CA SER A 60 -2.36 -7.44 -19.18
C SER A 60 -0.90 -7.80 -18.83
N GLU A 61 -0.38 -8.87 -19.44
CA GLU A 61 1.04 -9.25 -19.27
C GLU A 61 1.99 -8.11 -19.68
N THR A 62 1.66 -7.37 -20.74
CA THR A 62 2.46 -6.21 -21.19
C THR A 62 2.49 -5.10 -20.15
N GLU A 63 1.36 -4.81 -19.50
CA GLU A 63 1.30 -3.80 -18.44
C GLU A 63 2.01 -4.27 -17.18
N ALA A 64 1.88 -5.56 -16.83
CA ALA A 64 2.56 -6.17 -15.70
C ALA A 64 4.08 -6.27 -15.90
N ALA A 65 4.56 -6.36 -17.15
CA ALA A 65 5.98 -6.35 -17.47
C ALA A 65 6.64 -5.00 -17.14
N GLU A 66 5.89 -3.91 -17.05
CA GLU A 66 6.43 -2.58 -16.70
C GLU A 66 6.91 -2.45 -15.24
N TYR A 67 6.59 -3.42 -14.39
CA TYR A 67 6.98 -3.44 -12.98
C TYR A 67 8.36 -4.05 -12.75
N PHE A 68 8.97 -4.61 -13.78
CA PHE A 68 10.24 -5.34 -13.72
C PHE A 68 11.28 -4.69 -14.64
N ASP A 69 12.56 -4.85 -14.30
CA ASP A 69 13.67 -4.54 -15.21
C ASP A 69 13.77 -5.54 -16.37
N ASP A 70 13.50 -6.82 -16.08
CA ASP A 70 13.37 -7.88 -17.07
C ASP A 70 11.93 -8.42 -17.06
N ALA A 71 11.24 -8.31 -18.19
CA ALA A 71 9.90 -8.83 -18.39
C ALA A 71 9.79 -10.35 -18.15
N ASN A 72 10.89 -11.10 -18.28
CA ASN A 72 10.91 -12.54 -17.98
C ASN A 72 10.65 -12.82 -16.49
N SER A 73 10.79 -11.83 -15.61
CA SER A 73 10.47 -11.97 -14.18
C SER A 73 8.99 -12.31 -13.95
N LEU A 74 8.10 -12.04 -14.91
CA LEU A 74 6.71 -12.54 -14.86
C LEU A 74 6.62 -14.08 -14.83
N TYR A 75 7.62 -14.77 -15.37
CA TYR A 75 7.70 -16.23 -15.40
C TYR A 75 8.51 -16.80 -14.23
N THR A 76 8.93 -15.96 -13.27
CA THR A 76 9.56 -16.45 -12.04
C THR A 76 8.61 -17.39 -11.31
N VAL A 77 9.11 -18.58 -11.02
CA VAL A 77 8.40 -19.63 -10.29
C VAL A 77 8.29 -19.26 -8.82
N VAL A 78 7.11 -19.51 -8.27
CA VAL A 78 6.73 -19.35 -6.87
C VAL A 78 6.31 -20.74 -6.39
N ASP A 79 7.10 -21.31 -5.49
CA ASP A 79 6.82 -22.62 -4.90
C ASP A 79 5.66 -22.50 -3.90
N TYR A 80 4.50 -23.04 -4.25
CA TYR A 80 3.25 -22.94 -3.51
C TYR A 80 2.72 -24.34 -3.23
N ASP A 81 2.69 -24.76 -1.95
CA ASP A 81 2.07 -26.01 -1.49
C ASP A 81 2.38 -27.24 -2.37
N TYR A 82 3.66 -27.44 -2.70
CA TYR A 82 4.17 -28.54 -3.54
C TYR A 82 3.83 -28.45 -5.03
N GLU A 83 3.26 -27.33 -5.47
CA GLU A 83 3.06 -26.96 -6.87
C GLU A 83 3.96 -25.77 -7.24
N GLU A 84 4.31 -25.70 -8.53
CA GLU A 84 5.05 -24.58 -9.10
C GLU A 84 4.07 -23.73 -9.91
N ILE A 85 3.89 -22.47 -9.51
CA ILE A 85 3.14 -21.48 -10.29
C ILE A 85 4.02 -20.29 -10.60
N THR A 86 3.71 -19.52 -11.64
CA THR A 86 4.47 -18.30 -11.97
C THR A 86 3.78 -17.03 -11.46
N ILE A 87 4.52 -15.92 -11.39
CA ILE A 87 3.91 -14.60 -11.12
C ILE A 87 2.80 -14.29 -12.14
N LYS A 88 2.96 -14.71 -13.39
CA LYS A 88 1.94 -14.62 -14.44
C LYS A 88 0.67 -15.41 -14.09
N ASP A 89 0.79 -16.61 -13.53
CA ASP A 89 -0.37 -17.42 -13.14
C ASP A 89 -1.11 -16.77 -11.95
N ILE A 90 -0.36 -16.23 -10.99
CA ILE A 90 -0.92 -15.46 -9.86
C ILE A 90 -1.66 -14.23 -10.38
N LEU A 91 -1.07 -13.51 -11.33
CA LEU A 91 -1.69 -12.36 -11.99
C LEU A 91 -3.01 -12.74 -12.68
N ALA A 92 -3.01 -13.84 -13.44
CA ALA A 92 -4.19 -14.34 -14.13
C ALA A 92 -5.33 -14.65 -13.14
N TYR A 93 -5.01 -15.32 -12.03
CA TYR A 93 -5.98 -15.59 -10.97
C TYR A 93 -6.62 -14.30 -10.42
N TYR A 94 -5.82 -13.27 -10.10
CA TYR A 94 -6.38 -12.01 -9.59
C TYR A 94 -7.20 -11.27 -10.64
N ASN A 95 -6.78 -11.30 -11.90
CA ASN A 95 -7.55 -10.71 -13.00
C ASN A 95 -8.94 -11.36 -13.15
N GLU A 96 -9.04 -12.67 -12.98
CA GLU A 96 -10.31 -13.41 -12.99
C GLU A 96 -11.18 -13.16 -11.74
N ASN A 97 -10.55 -12.79 -10.62
CA ASN A 97 -11.18 -12.62 -9.31
C ASN A 97 -11.32 -11.16 -8.86
N GLY A 98 -11.60 -10.25 -9.81
CA GLY A 98 -11.95 -8.86 -9.52
C GLY A 98 -10.81 -7.84 -9.68
N GLY A 99 -9.66 -8.28 -10.19
CA GLY A 99 -8.50 -7.45 -10.53
C GLY A 99 -7.42 -7.40 -9.44
N VAL A 100 -6.22 -7.00 -9.84
CA VAL A 100 -5.09 -6.78 -8.93
C VAL A 100 -5.30 -5.47 -8.17
N PRO A 101 -5.23 -5.45 -6.83
CA PRO A 101 -5.27 -4.22 -6.07
C PRO A 101 -4.02 -3.37 -6.34
N ILE A 102 -4.23 -2.13 -6.76
CA ILE A 102 -3.19 -1.11 -6.94
C ILE A 102 -3.39 -0.04 -5.87
N TYR A 103 -2.39 0.11 -5.01
CA TYR A 103 -2.30 1.13 -3.98
C TYR A 103 -1.58 2.37 -4.55
N TYR A 104 -2.24 3.52 -4.50
CA TYR A 104 -1.68 4.79 -5.00
C TYR A 104 -1.16 5.62 -3.84
N ALA A 105 0.01 6.24 -4.04
CA ALA A 105 0.60 7.19 -3.12
C ALA A 105 1.05 8.44 -3.87
N ASP A 106 0.83 9.61 -3.28
CA ASP A 106 1.22 10.89 -3.88
C ASP A 106 2.73 11.14 -3.75
N ALA A 107 3.39 10.52 -2.78
CA ALA A 107 4.83 10.68 -2.57
C ALA A 107 5.43 9.46 -1.85
N ALA A 108 6.73 9.26 -2.04
CA ALA A 108 7.52 8.36 -1.22
C ALA A 108 7.83 9.00 0.18
N PRO A 109 8.12 8.19 1.21
CA PRO A 109 8.12 6.73 1.19
C PRO A 109 6.72 6.12 1.39
N VAL A 110 6.51 4.96 0.77
CA VAL A 110 5.47 4.00 1.19
C VAL A 110 6.18 2.88 1.95
N VAL A 111 5.77 2.60 3.18
CA VAL A 111 6.29 1.47 3.95
C VAL A 111 5.30 0.33 3.89
N VAL A 112 5.76 -0.82 3.39
CA VAL A 112 4.99 -2.06 3.32
C VAL A 112 5.46 -2.98 4.44
N THR A 113 4.55 -3.38 5.33
CA THR A 113 4.86 -4.14 6.55
C THR A 113 4.06 -5.43 6.59
N ALA A 114 4.73 -6.57 6.71
CA ALA A 114 4.08 -7.84 6.99
C ALA A 114 3.47 -7.82 8.39
N LYS A 115 2.18 -8.13 8.52
CA LYS A 115 1.47 -8.25 9.80
C LYS A 115 1.24 -9.70 10.22
N THR A 116 1.45 -10.63 9.29
CA THR A 116 1.54 -12.08 9.54
C THR A 116 2.91 -12.60 9.12
N ALA A 117 3.28 -13.78 9.60
CA ALA A 117 4.51 -14.43 9.21
C ALA A 117 4.35 -15.08 7.82
N MET A 118 5.44 -15.12 7.04
CA MET A 118 5.39 -15.37 5.59
C MET A 118 6.55 -16.27 5.15
N ARG A 119 6.34 -17.16 4.18
CA ARG A 119 7.44 -17.85 3.48
C ARG A 119 8.09 -16.96 2.43
N MET A 120 7.32 -16.03 1.86
CA MET A 120 7.80 -15.14 0.80
C MET A 120 7.25 -13.74 1.00
N PHE A 121 8.16 -12.77 0.90
CA PHE A 121 7.89 -11.34 0.74
C PHE A 121 8.78 -10.89 -0.41
N TYR A 122 8.24 -10.91 -1.61
CA TYR A 122 8.95 -10.50 -2.81
C TYR A 122 8.40 -9.18 -3.30
N PHE A 123 9.27 -8.31 -3.80
CA PHE A 123 8.85 -7.15 -4.56
C PHE A 123 9.82 -6.85 -5.69
N SER A 124 9.29 -6.23 -6.74
CA SER A 124 10.07 -5.72 -7.86
C SER A 124 9.75 -4.25 -8.14
N TYR A 125 10.73 -3.58 -8.72
CA TYR A 125 10.70 -2.20 -9.16
C TYR A 125 11.57 -2.09 -10.40
N LYS A 126 11.09 -1.38 -11.41
CA LYS A 126 11.88 -1.08 -12.61
C LYS A 126 12.86 0.06 -12.32
N GLY A 127 14.12 -0.29 -12.07
CA GLY A 127 15.21 0.61 -11.72
C GLY A 127 16.05 0.10 -10.56
N GLU A 128 16.88 0.96 -9.97
CA GLU A 128 17.83 0.56 -8.94
C GLU A 128 17.14 0.20 -7.61
N ILE A 129 16.88 -1.10 -7.39
CA ILE A 129 16.28 -1.65 -6.17
C ILE A 129 17.07 -1.32 -4.89
N ALA A 130 18.38 -1.06 -5.02
CA ALA A 130 19.24 -0.66 -3.90
C ALA A 130 18.89 0.72 -3.31
N THR A 131 18.04 1.49 -3.99
CA THR A 131 17.51 2.76 -3.45
C THR A 131 16.38 2.54 -2.43
N HIS A 132 15.90 1.30 -2.30
CA HIS A 132 14.86 0.87 -1.38
C HIS A 132 15.48 0.18 -0.17
N THR A 133 14.78 0.21 0.96
CA THR A 133 15.23 -0.45 2.18
C THR A 133 14.37 -1.68 2.42
N TYR A 134 14.99 -2.85 2.59
CA TYR A 134 14.31 -4.08 2.98
C TYR A 134 14.88 -4.54 4.31
N GLU A 135 14.03 -4.65 5.33
CA GLU A 135 14.39 -5.03 6.69
C GLU A 135 13.67 -6.32 7.06
N PRO A 136 14.20 -7.48 6.64
CA PRO A 136 13.62 -8.76 7.00
C PRO A 136 13.79 -9.05 8.48
N ARG A 137 12.77 -9.69 9.05
CA ARG A 137 12.82 -10.29 10.38
C ARG A 137 12.53 -11.77 10.22
N TYR A 138 13.06 -12.58 11.11
CA TYR A 138 13.00 -14.04 10.98
C TYR A 138 12.44 -14.68 12.23
N TYR A 139 11.58 -15.67 12.06
CA TYR A 139 11.30 -16.65 13.11
C TYR A 139 12.06 -17.94 12.80
N SER A 140 12.54 -18.61 13.84
CA SER A 140 12.90 -20.03 13.76
C SER A 140 11.66 -20.81 13.36
N TYR A 141 11.75 -21.65 12.32
CA TYR A 141 10.63 -22.44 11.84
C TYR A 141 10.08 -23.35 12.95
N ASN A 142 10.97 -24.05 13.65
CA ASN A 142 10.59 -24.92 14.77
C ASN A 142 9.92 -24.16 15.91
N ASP A 143 10.42 -22.98 16.28
CA ASP A 143 9.76 -22.19 17.34
C ASP A 143 8.41 -21.66 16.89
N TYR A 144 8.28 -21.27 15.62
CA TYR A 144 7.01 -20.82 15.08
C TYR A 144 5.95 -21.92 15.09
N LEU A 145 6.31 -23.19 14.81
CA LEU A 145 5.36 -24.31 14.85
C LEU A 145 5.08 -24.84 16.25
N TYR A 146 6.13 -25.04 17.06
CA TYR A 146 6.03 -25.83 18.29
C TYR A 146 6.13 -24.98 19.57
N ASN A 147 6.51 -23.72 19.46
CA ASN A 147 6.71 -22.81 20.58
C ASN A 147 6.15 -21.41 20.29
N PHE A 148 5.00 -21.34 19.61
CA PHE A 148 4.45 -20.12 19.03
C PHE A 148 4.31 -18.95 20.02
N GLU A 149 3.92 -19.22 21.26
CA GLU A 149 3.76 -18.19 22.31
C GLU A 149 5.09 -17.56 22.73
N ASN A 150 6.20 -18.30 22.65
CA ASN A 150 7.53 -17.83 23.05
C ASN A 150 8.48 -17.61 21.87
N LYS A 151 7.97 -17.65 20.63
CA LYS A 151 8.79 -17.43 19.43
C LYS A 151 9.50 -16.09 19.51
N GLN A 152 10.75 -16.06 19.08
CA GLN A 152 11.57 -14.85 19.05
C GLN A 152 11.83 -14.43 17.61
N ALA A 153 11.71 -13.12 17.33
CA ALA A 153 12.14 -12.55 16.06
C ALA A 153 13.65 -12.25 16.06
N TYR A 154 14.32 -12.63 14.99
CA TYR A 154 15.75 -12.41 14.74
C TYR A 154 15.96 -11.44 13.58
N THR A 155 17.10 -10.75 13.57
CA THR A 155 17.54 -9.88 12.45
C THR A 155 18.41 -10.64 11.45
N GLU A 156 18.98 -11.76 11.85
CA GLU A 156 19.72 -12.69 11.00
C GLU A 156 18.94 -14.02 10.93
N PRO A 157 18.93 -14.70 9.78
CA PRO A 157 18.16 -15.94 9.62
C PRO A 157 18.77 -17.09 10.46
N PRO A 158 17.95 -17.79 11.28
CA PRO A 158 18.30 -19.10 11.83
C PRO A 158 18.55 -20.18 10.74
N GLU A 159 18.85 -21.42 11.12
CA GLU A 159 19.07 -22.52 10.15
C GLU A 159 17.83 -22.82 9.32
N GLU A 160 16.69 -23.03 9.98
CA GLU A 160 15.37 -23.14 9.35
C GLU A 160 14.51 -21.97 9.80
N TRP A 161 13.97 -21.21 8.85
CA TRP A 161 13.30 -19.96 9.15
C TRP A 161 12.15 -19.64 8.21
N LEU A 162 11.29 -18.73 8.66
CA LEU A 162 10.35 -17.99 7.84
C LEU A 162 10.42 -16.49 8.18
N LEU A 163 9.89 -15.63 7.31
CA LEU A 163 9.82 -14.21 7.58
C LEU A 163 8.82 -13.96 8.70
N ALA A 164 9.26 -13.23 9.72
CA ALA A 164 8.42 -12.80 10.82
C ALA A 164 7.53 -11.62 10.41
N ASP A 165 6.40 -11.49 11.10
CA ASP A 165 5.68 -10.23 11.12
C ASP A 165 6.61 -9.08 11.57
N GLY A 166 6.34 -7.88 11.06
CA GLY A 166 7.23 -6.73 11.18
C GLY A 166 8.39 -6.71 10.17
N THR A 167 8.48 -7.68 9.25
CA THR A 167 9.31 -7.53 8.04
C THR A 167 8.81 -6.35 7.22
N THR A 168 9.71 -5.46 6.80
CA THR A 168 9.32 -4.24 6.06
C THR A 168 10.09 -4.01 4.76
N ALA A 169 9.44 -3.32 3.83
CA ALA A 169 10.06 -2.72 2.65
C ALA A 169 9.67 -1.23 2.56
N ALA A 170 10.67 -0.34 2.53
CA ALA A 170 10.47 1.10 2.35
C ALA A 170 10.69 1.50 0.88
N LEU A 171 9.60 1.93 0.24
CA LEU A 171 9.55 2.34 -1.15
C LEU A 171 9.92 3.82 -1.29
N ASN A 172 11.22 4.12 -1.39
CA ASN A 172 11.78 5.47 -1.31
C ASN A 172 11.76 6.27 -2.62
N LYS A 173 11.27 5.70 -3.71
CA LYS A 173 11.25 6.35 -5.03
C LYS A 173 9.85 6.38 -5.63
N PRO A 174 9.53 7.37 -6.46
CA PRO A 174 8.42 7.29 -7.40
C PRO A 174 8.51 6.05 -8.29
N GLY A 175 7.38 5.61 -8.82
CA GLY A 175 7.31 4.55 -9.83
C GLY A 175 6.32 3.44 -9.46
N LYS A 176 6.44 2.33 -10.19
CA LYS A 176 5.54 1.18 -10.10
C LYS A 176 6.25 0.02 -9.42
N TYR A 177 5.59 -0.57 -8.44
CA TYR A 177 6.07 -1.71 -7.66
C TYR A 177 5.05 -2.83 -7.73
N ILE A 178 5.53 -4.06 -7.76
CA ILE A 178 4.70 -5.27 -7.65
C ILE A 178 5.21 -6.11 -6.50
N PHE A 179 4.29 -6.66 -5.73
CA PHE A 179 4.60 -7.51 -4.59
C PHE A 179 3.93 -8.86 -4.74
N VAL A 180 4.65 -9.91 -4.33
CA VAL A 180 4.13 -11.28 -4.26
C VAL A 180 4.44 -11.86 -2.88
N PHE A 181 3.45 -12.50 -2.26
CA PHE A 181 3.54 -13.04 -0.92
C PHE A 181 3.09 -14.49 -0.86
N LEU A 182 3.76 -15.25 0.00
CA LEU A 182 3.31 -16.55 0.48
C LEU A 182 3.16 -16.46 1.98
N ASP A 183 2.04 -16.96 2.51
CA ASP A 183 1.89 -17.06 3.96
C ASP A 183 2.87 -18.10 4.55
N ALA A 184 2.75 -18.38 5.83
CA ALA A 184 3.61 -19.35 6.51
C ALA A 184 3.40 -20.81 6.03
N GLY A 185 2.37 -21.09 5.21
CA GLY A 185 1.97 -22.40 4.72
C GLY A 185 1.67 -23.41 5.84
N LEU A 186 1.10 -22.91 6.94
CA LEU A 186 0.63 -23.72 8.07
C LEU A 186 -0.91 -23.83 8.12
N VAL A 187 -1.57 -23.05 7.28
CA VAL A 187 -3.02 -23.07 7.10
C VAL A 187 -3.28 -23.77 5.76
N SER A 188 -4.48 -24.37 5.57
CA SER A 188 -4.94 -24.99 4.31
C SER A 188 -4.53 -24.24 3.05
N ASP A 189 -4.52 -24.91 1.90
CA ASP A 189 -4.26 -24.37 0.55
C ASP A 189 -4.55 -22.86 0.43
N SER A 190 -3.48 -22.05 0.52
CA SER A 190 -3.56 -20.59 0.63
C SER A 190 -2.92 -19.90 -0.57
N PHE A 191 -3.73 -19.60 -1.58
CA PHE A 191 -3.24 -19.03 -2.83
C PHE A 191 -2.38 -17.75 -2.63
N PRO A 192 -1.31 -17.55 -3.42
CA PRO A 192 -0.38 -16.45 -3.17
C PRO A 192 -1.04 -15.06 -3.25
N GLY A 193 -0.52 -14.13 -2.45
CA GLY A 193 -0.95 -12.72 -2.45
C GLY A 193 -0.23 -11.93 -3.54
N ILE A 194 -0.94 -11.07 -4.29
CA ILE A 194 -0.32 -10.10 -5.20
C ILE A 194 -0.98 -8.74 -5.07
N PHE A 195 -0.17 -7.68 -5.07
CA PHE A 195 -0.65 -6.31 -5.25
C PHE A 195 0.40 -5.43 -5.89
N CYS A 196 -0.02 -4.25 -6.35
CA CYS A 196 0.88 -3.24 -6.91
C CYS A 196 0.85 -1.94 -6.08
N VAL A 197 1.93 -1.18 -6.13
CA VAL A 197 2.01 0.18 -5.57
C VAL A 197 2.45 1.16 -6.65
N HIS A 198 1.73 2.27 -6.83
CA HIS A 198 2.09 3.36 -7.73
C HIS A 198 2.38 4.60 -6.90
N ILE A 199 3.63 5.07 -6.94
CA ILE A 199 4.08 6.27 -6.24
C ILE A 199 4.35 7.37 -7.27
N ALA A 200 3.72 8.53 -7.13
CA ALA A 200 3.90 9.66 -8.05
C ALA A 200 5.28 10.35 -7.89
N ASP A 201 5.75 11.00 -8.95
CA ASP A 201 7.04 11.74 -8.98
C ASP A 201 7.07 12.97 -8.06
N ALA A 202 5.89 13.52 -7.74
CA ALA A 202 5.71 14.63 -6.81
C ALA A 202 4.33 14.50 -6.15
N PRO A 203 4.16 15.01 -4.91
CA PRO A 203 2.85 15.11 -4.29
C PRO A 203 1.88 15.78 -5.26
N SER A 204 0.78 15.10 -5.60
CA SER A 204 -0.23 15.67 -6.48
C SER A 204 -0.77 16.97 -5.86
N GLU A 205 -0.46 18.12 -6.47
CA GLU A 205 -1.15 19.40 -6.16
C GLU A 205 -2.63 19.36 -6.58
N LYS A 206 -3.06 18.35 -7.35
CA LYS A 206 -4.46 18.19 -7.72
C LYS A 206 -5.21 17.61 -6.53
N PRO A 207 -6.31 18.24 -6.07
CA PRO A 207 -7.13 17.67 -5.02
C PRO A 207 -7.66 16.33 -5.49
N VAL A 208 -7.22 15.27 -4.81
CA VAL A 208 -7.84 13.95 -4.94
C VAL A 208 -9.31 14.13 -4.60
N PRO A 209 -10.27 13.61 -5.39
CA PRO A 209 -11.67 13.67 -5.03
C PRO A 209 -11.83 12.96 -3.68
N GLU A 210 -12.15 13.74 -2.65
CA GLU A 210 -12.54 13.24 -1.34
C GLU A 210 -13.54 12.10 -1.54
N LYS A 211 -13.33 10.96 -0.88
CA LYS A 211 -14.28 9.84 -0.94
C LYS A 211 -15.63 10.36 -0.47
N LEU A 212 -16.51 10.66 -1.42
CA LEU A 212 -17.80 11.28 -1.15
C LEU A 212 -18.66 10.26 -0.42
N ASN A 213 -19.01 10.57 0.82
CA ASN A 213 -19.93 9.76 1.58
C ASN A 213 -21.35 10.13 1.12
N VAL A 214 -21.87 9.38 0.14
CA VAL A 214 -23.16 9.63 -0.50
C VAL A 214 -24.23 8.80 0.18
N ASN A 215 -25.11 9.43 0.94
CA ASN A 215 -26.24 8.77 1.60
C ASN A 215 -27.57 9.23 1.00
N PRO A 216 -28.53 8.34 0.70
CA PRO A 216 -29.88 8.76 0.31
C PRO A 216 -30.51 9.66 1.39
N THR A 217 -31.26 10.68 0.99
CA THR A 217 -31.99 11.56 1.92
C THR A 217 -33.44 11.72 1.52
N SER A 218 -34.35 11.80 2.50
CA SER A 218 -35.79 11.98 2.31
C SER A 218 -36.22 13.45 2.31
N SER A 219 -35.27 14.36 2.05
CA SER A 219 -35.53 15.80 2.03
C SER A 219 -36.50 16.17 0.91
N LYS A 220 -37.47 17.06 1.20
CA LYS A 220 -38.52 17.46 0.25
C LYS A 220 -38.31 18.90 -0.22
N VAL A 221 -38.58 19.16 -1.49
CA VAL A 221 -38.54 20.51 -2.09
C VAL A 221 -39.96 21.00 -2.36
N LEU A 222 -40.23 22.26 -2.07
CA LEU A 222 -41.48 22.94 -2.38
C LEU A 222 -41.29 23.82 -3.61
N VAL A 223 -42.01 23.53 -4.70
CA VAL A 223 -42.05 24.38 -5.89
C VAL A 223 -43.41 25.05 -5.93
N ASN A 224 -43.44 26.39 -5.82
CA ASN A 224 -44.68 27.19 -5.72
C ASN A 224 -45.64 26.69 -4.63
N GLY A 225 -45.10 26.26 -3.49
CA GLY A 225 -45.88 25.76 -2.35
C GLY A 225 -46.38 24.32 -2.48
N LYS A 226 -46.07 23.61 -3.58
CA LYS A 226 -46.40 22.20 -3.75
C LYS A 226 -45.15 21.33 -3.53
N VAL A 227 -45.31 20.25 -2.77
CA VAL A 227 -44.24 19.25 -2.55
C VAL A 227 -43.93 18.53 -3.86
N VAL A 228 -42.66 18.47 -4.23
CA VAL A 228 -42.13 17.73 -5.38
C VAL A 228 -41.07 16.74 -4.86
N GLU A 229 -41.13 15.51 -5.34
CA GLU A 229 -40.16 14.46 -5.00
C GLU A 229 -39.03 14.43 -6.01
N PHE A 230 -37.79 14.33 -5.51
CA PHE A 230 -36.58 14.18 -6.29
C PHE A 230 -35.75 13.04 -5.70
N GLU A 231 -34.96 12.36 -6.54
CA GLU A 231 -33.84 11.58 -6.01
C GLU A 231 -32.87 12.55 -5.32
N ALA A 232 -32.63 12.33 -4.03
CA ALA A 232 -31.83 13.23 -3.22
C ALA A 232 -30.77 12.47 -2.43
N TYR A 233 -29.59 13.09 -2.31
CA TYR A 233 -28.44 12.54 -1.60
C TYR A 233 -27.85 13.58 -0.66
N THR A 234 -27.43 13.15 0.53
CA THR A 234 -26.54 13.93 1.40
C THR A 234 -25.10 13.61 1.03
N ILE A 235 -24.33 14.63 0.69
CA ILE A 235 -22.89 14.55 0.38
C ILE A 235 -22.19 15.63 1.19
N ASN A 236 -21.23 15.27 2.04
CA ASN A 236 -20.48 16.17 2.92
C ASN A 236 -21.38 17.13 3.74
N GLY A 237 -22.49 16.60 4.25
CA GLY A 237 -23.45 17.35 5.08
C GLY A 237 -24.42 18.27 4.30
N ASN A 238 -24.31 18.33 2.97
CA ASN A 238 -25.21 19.11 2.11
C ASN A 238 -26.18 18.19 1.36
N ASN A 239 -27.40 18.67 1.08
CA ASN A 239 -28.39 17.94 0.29
C ASN A 239 -28.28 18.32 -1.19
N TYR A 240 -28.20 17.31 -2.05
CA TYR A 240 -28.18 17.42 -3.51
C TYR A 240 -29.43 16.77 -4.07
N PHE A 241 -30.14 17.49 -4.95
CA PHE A 241 -31.35 17.01 -5.62
C PHE A 241 -31.05 16.81 -7.10
N LYS A 242 -31.35 15.63 -7.62
CA LYS A 242 -31.19 15.31 -9.03
C LYS A 242 -32.44 15.77 -9.79
N LEU A 243 -32.26 16.71 -10.69
CA LEU A 243 -33.31 17.29 -11.54
C LEU A 243 -33.49 16.50 -12.83
#